data_AF-A0A4Q2ZR31-F1
#
_entry.id   AF-A0A4Q2ZR31-F1
#
_cell.length_a   1.000
_cell.length_b   1.000
_cell.length_c   1.000
_cell.angle_alpha   90.00
_cell.angle_beta   90.00
_cell.angle_gamma   90.00
#
_symmetry.space_group_name_H-M   'P 1'
#
loop_
_entity.id
_entity.type
_entity.pdbx_description
1 polymer ?
#
loop_
_entity_poly.entity_id
_entity_poly.type
_entity_poly.pdbx_seq_one_letter_code
_entity_poly.pdbx_strand_id
1 'polypeptide(L)'
;MRILILRFLTACISCNTNASKETAESTIQVDSFLGSEYPGDDTMDLSGCARGAAVPVLKKSAFPQAVFQFGQDSFSATERTILKNGDSLMVIHTGCEYYVLTFRFVSAASVADSINAAYAYRKAISSMQSIYNNLDVATDVKLGTGKLAQYIKQHPQDLQLGEEIDFGGDDIRSYVTVDKAERTPGNRVAVEGSFLVGPL
;
A
#
# COMPACT_ATOMS: atom_id res chain seq x y z
N MET A 1 -65.93 5.94 -1.21
CA MET A 1 -65.64 5.69 0.22
C MET A 1 -65.47 4.19 0.43
N ARG A 2 -64.23 3.69 0.36
CA ARG A 2 -63.83 2.33 0.79
C ARG A 2 -62.41 2.43 1.33
N ILE A 3 -62.30 2.27 2.64
CA ILE A 3 -61.07 2.37 3.43
C ILE A 3 -60.51 0.94 3.50
N LEU A 4 -59.33 0.71 2.93
CA LEU A 4 -58.60 -0.55 3.04
C LEU A 4 -57.54 -0.40 4.14
N ILE A 5 -57.85 -0.93 5.32
CA ILE A 5 -56.96 -0.96 6.48
C ILE A 5 -56.04 -2.17 6.33
N LEU A 6 -54.79 -1.94 5.92
CA LEU A 6 -53.76 -2.97 5.89
C LEU A 6 -53.02 -2.98 7.23
N ARG A 7 -53.43 -3.89 8.12
CA ARG A 7 -52.75 -4.18 9.39
C ARG A 7 -51.50 -5.03 9.11
N PHE A 8 -50.33 -4.41 9.08
CA PHE A 8 -49.07 -5.16 9.14
C PHE A 8 -48.77 -5.53 10.59
N LEU A 9 -48.71 -6.85 10.84
CA LEU A 9 -48.31 -7.41 12.12
C LEU A 9 -46.86 -7.05 12.43
N THR A 10 -46.69 -6.37 13.55
CA THR A 10 -45.42 -6.15 14.24
C THR A 10 -44.97 -7.48 14.86
N ALA A 11 -43.96 -8.12 14.28
CA ALA A 11 -43.26 -9.24 14.91
C ALA A 11 -42.13 -8.69 15.78
N CYS A 12 -42.36 -8.69 17.10
CA CYS A 12 -41.31 -8.46 18.10
C CYS A 12 -40.35 -9.65 18.07
N ILE A 13 -39.16 -9.47 17.49
CA ILE A 13 -38.05 -10.40 17.68
C ILE A 13 -37.35 -9.99 18.98
N SER A 14 -37.54 -10.83 19.99
CA SER A 14 -36.93 -10.72 21.31
C SER A 14 -35.41 -10.63 21.23
N CYS A 15 -34.86 -9.64 21.93
CA CYS A 15 -33.44 -9.56 22.28
C CYS A 15 -33.09 -10.75 23.19
N ASN A 16 -32.22 -11.63 22.73
CA ASN A 16 -31.56 -12.59 23.60
C ASN A 16 -30.21 -11.98 24.05
N THR A 17 -30.24 -11.30 25.19
CA THR A 17 -29.05 -10.77 25.87
C THR A 17 -28.32 -11.92 26.57
N ASN A 18 -27.49 -12.65 25.82
CA ASN A 18 -26.40 -13.39 26.43
C ASN A 18 -25.21 -12.46 26.55
N ALA A 19 -25.21 -11.70 27.65
CA ALA A 19 -24.04 -11.00 28.14
C ALA A 19 -23.03 -12.04 28.66
N SER A 20 -22.23 -12.61 27.76
CA SER A 20 -21.00 -13.29 28.15
C SER A 20 -19.93 -12.22 28.36
N LYS A 21 -19.67 -11.88 29.62
CA LYS A 21 -18.44 -11.22 30.04
C LYS A 21 -17.31 -12.23 29.92
N GLU A 22 -16.77 -12.39 28.73
CA GLU A 22 -15.39 -12.86 28.57
C GLU A 22 -14.53 -11.63 28.34
N THR A 23 -13.98 -11.13 29.45
CA THR A 23 -12.78 -10.29 29.42
C THR A 23 -11.65 -11.18 28.94
N ALA A 24 -11.57 -11.39 27.64
CA ALA A 24 -10.35 -11.87 27.00
C ALA A 24 -9.37 -10.69 27.02
N GLU A 25 -8.68 -10.55 28.14
CA GLU A 25 -7.41 -9.85 28.23
C GLU A 25 -6.44 -10.61 27.29
N SER A 26 -6.54 -10.29 26.00
CA SER A 26 -5.49 -10.62 25.05
C SER A 26 -4.34 -9.68 25.38
N THR A 27 -3.50 -10.13 26.31
CA THR A 27 -2.14 -9.65 26.44
C THR A 27 -1.49 -9.87 25.09
N ILE A 28 -1.52 -8.82 24.25
CA ILE A 28 -0.65 -8.72 23.09
C ILE A 28 0.74 -8.81 23.69
N GLN A 29 1.36 -9.99 23.61
CA GLN A 29 2.79 -10.10 23.74
C GLN A 29 3.34 -9.31 22.56
N VAL A 30 3.59 -8.03 22.82
CA VAL A 30 4.46 -7.21 21.99
C VAL A 30 5.80 -7.88 22.19
N ASP A 31 6.09 -8.83 21.31
CA ASP A 31 7.37 -9.50 21.27
C ASP A 31 8.37 -8.36 21.09
N SER A 32 9.10 -8.11 22.17
CA SER A 32 10.12 -7.09 22.24
C SER A 32 11.17 -7.54 21.24
N PHE A 33 11.01 -7.08 19.99
CA PHE A 33 11.98 -7.20 18.92
C PHE A 33 13.18 -6.36 19.37
N LEU A 34 13.96 -6.98 20.24
CA LEU A 34 15.29 -6.57 20.63
C LEU A 34 16.03 -6.26 19.34
N GLY A 35 16.52 -5.03 19.27
CA GLY A 35 17.31 -4.55 18.16
C GLY A 35 18.38 -5.59 17.84
N SER A 36 18.28 -6.13 16.64
CA SER A 36 19.41 -6.79 16.00
C SER A 36 20.54 -5.76 16.00
N GLU A 37 21.53 -6.00 16.85
CA GLU A 37 22.88 -5.50 16.61
C GLU A 37 23.20 -5.72 15.13
N TYR A 38 23.61 -4.66 14.45
CA TYR A 38 24.12 -4.74 13.10
C TYR A 38 25.34 -5.70 13.15
N PRO A 39 25.30 -6.87 12.50
CA PRO A 39 26.50 -7.71 12.41
C PRO A 39 27.56 -6.87 11.71
N GLY A 40 28.69 -6.72 12.42
CA GLY A 40 29.79 -5.87 12.00
C GLY A 40 30.38 -6.30 10.67
N ASP A 41 30.66 -5.30 9.85
CA ASP A 41 31.83 -5.19 8.96
C ASP A 41 32.24 -6.43 8.15
N ASP A 42 31.25 -7.16 7.61
CA ASP A 42 31.46 -7.88 6.36
C ASP A 42 31.19 -6.88 5.25
N THR A 43 32.25 -6.44 4.57
CA THR A 43 32.18 -5.53 3.41
C THR A 43 31.38 -6.20 2.30
N MET A 44 30.07 -6.01 2.30
CA MET A 44 29.18 -6.45 1.23
C MET A 44 29.65 -5.79 -0.06
N ASP A 45 29.98 -6.62 -1.04
CA ASP A 45 30.45 -6.16 -2.34
C ASP A 45 29.30 -5.50 -3.12
N LEU A 46 29.20 -4.17 -2.99
CA LEU A 46 28.25 -3.34 -3.72
C LEU A 46 28.70 -3.06 -5.17
N SER A 47 29.87 -3.57 -5.61
CA SER A 47 30.52 -3.14 -6.86
C SER A 47 29.78 -3.51 -8.14
N GLY A 48 28.73 -4.32 -8.06
CA GLY A 48 27.93 -4.74 -9.21
C GLY A 48 26.65 -3.94 -9.47
N CYS A 49 26.24 -3.04 -8.56
CA CYS A 49 24.90 -2.46 -8.64
C CYS A 49 24.84 -0.95 -8.86
N ALA A 50 24.38 -0.54 -10.05
CA ALA A 50 24.32 0.87 -10.48
C ALA A 50 23.48 1.74 -9.53
N ARG A 51 22.34 1.21 -9.05
CA ARG A 51 21.47 1.88 -8.08
C ARG A 51 22.06 1.96 -6.66
N GLY A 52 23.04 1.10 -6.35
CA GLY A 52 23.58 0.94 -4.99
C GLY A 52 22.61 0.27 -4.01
N ALA A 53 22.99 0.30 -2.72
CA ALA A 53 22.20 -0.27 -1.63
C ALA A 53 20.83 0.43 -1.48
N ALA A 54 19.83 -0.30 -1.01
CA ALA A 54 18.52 0.29 -0.75
C ALA A 54 18.60 1.31 0.41
N VAL A 55 17.90 2.43 0.27
CA VAL A 55 17.81 3.48 1.30
C VAL A 55 16.35 3.71 1.70
N PRO A 56 16.09 4.09 2.97
CA PRO A 56 14.74 4.39 3.41
C PRO A 56 14.11 5.57 2.66
N VAL A 57 12.85 5.45 2.26
CA VAL A 57 12.07 6.47 1.54
C VAL A 57 10.95 7.07 2.38
N LEU A 58 10.55 6.45 3.49
CA LEU A 58 9.58 7.04 4.41
C LEU A 58 10.26 8.04 5.36
N LYS A 59 9.88 9.33 5.28
CA LYS A 59 10.41 10.34 6.21
C LYS A 59 10.03 10.02 7.64
N LYS A 60 11.01 9.80 8.50
CA LYS A 60 10.80 9.51 9.94
C LYS A 60 10.00 10.57 10.68
N SER A 61 10.10 11.84 10.27
CA SER A 61 9.31 12.94 10.85
C SER A 61 7.80 12.80 10.60
N ALA A 62 7.40 12.14 9.50
CA ALA A 62 6.01 11.88 9.16
C ALA A 62 5.56 10.47 9.58
N PHE A 63 6.48 9.50 9.59
CA PHE A 63 6.24 8.10 9.91
C PHE A 63 7.22 7.60 10.99
N PRO A 64 7.08 8.04 12.25
CA PRO A 64 8.05 7.72 13.30
C PRO A 64 8.19 6.21 13.54
N GLN A 65 7.09 5.47 13.42
CA GLN A 65 7.00 4.02 13.54
C GLN A 65 7.43 3.22 12.30
N ALA A 66 7.90 3.87 11.23
CA ALA A 66 8.35 3.16 10.04
C ALA A 66 9.53 2.24 10.36
N VAL A 67 9.55 1.01 9.84
CA VAL A 67 10.66 0.06 10.02
C VAL A 67 11.25 -0.25 8.65
N PHE A 68 12.56 -0.07 8.49
CA PHE A 68 13.32 -0.42 7.29
C PHE A 68 14.12 -1.70 7.56
N GLN A 69 14.06 -2.67 6.64
CA GLN A 69 14.75 -3.94 6.75
C GLN A 69 15.35 -4.33 5.40
N PHE A 70 16.67 -4.54 5.37
CA PHE A 70 17.35 -5.07 4.19
C PHE A 70 16.91 -6.50 3.88
N GLY A 71 16.90 -6.82 2.58
CA GLY A 71 16.86 -8.20 2.11
C GLY A 71 18.23 -8.87 2.22
N GLN A 72 18.33 -10.09 1.70
CA GLN A 72 19.57 -10.89 1.75
C GLN A 72 20.68 -10.34 0.87
N ASP A 73 20.33 -9.59 -0.18
CA ASP A 73 21.24 -9.10 -1.22
C ASP A 73 21.69 -7.65 -1.01
N SER A 74 21.28 -6.98 0.08
CA SER A 74 21.55 -5.57 0.41
C SER A 74 21.02 -4.50 -0.57
N PHE A 75 20.72 -4.88 -1.81
CA PHE A 75 20.08 -4.04 -2.82
C PHE A 75 18.55 -4.11 -2.74
N SER A 76 17.98 -5.17 -2.17
CA SER A 76 16.56 -5.20 -1.83
C SER A 76 16.34 -4.76 -0.39
N ALA A 77 15.18 -4.17 -0.14
CA ALA A 77 14.72 -3.84 1.20
C ALA A 77 13.20 -3.78 1.27
N THR A 78 12.68 -3.80 2.48
CA THR A 78 11.27 -3.51 2.75
C THR A 78 11.16 -2.44 3.82
N GLU A 79 10.20 -1.54 3.64
CA GLU A 79 9.76 -0.60 4.67
C GLU A 79 8.32 -0.86 5.04
N ARG A 80 7.99 -0.75 6.32
CA ARG A 80 6.61 -0.95 6.81
C ARG A 80 6.21 0.15 7.77
N THR A 81 4.98 0.61 7.69
CA THR A 81 4.39 1.54 8.66
C THR A 81 2.87 1.38 8.72
N ILE A 82 2.26 1.89 9.78
CA ILE A 82 0.81 2.06 9.90
C ILE A 82 0.49 3.54 9.64
N LEU A 83 -0.45 3.80 8.74
CA LEU A 83 -0.89 5.15 8.40
C LEU A 83 -1.87 5.67 9.46
N LYS A 84 -2.08 7.00 9.48
CA LYS A 84 -2.96 7.65 10.47
C LYS A 84 -4.42 7.16 10.42
N ASN A 85 -4.87 6.70 9.26
CA ASN A 85 -6.21 6.13 9.08
C ASN A 85 -6.29 4.63 9.44
N GLY A 86 -5.20 4.05 9.96
CA GLY A 86 -5.09 2.63 10.31
C GLY A 86 -4.69 1.72 9.15
N ASP A 87 -4.66 2.22 7.89
CA ASP A 87 -4.20 1.43 6.75
C ASP A 87 -2.73 1.02 6.96
N SER A 88 -2.33 -0.16 6.49
CA SER A 88 -0.93 -0.58 6.50
C SER A 88 -0.27 -0.19 5.18
N LEU A 89 0.95 0.32 5.25
CA LEU A 89 1.80 0.55 4.09
C LEU A 89 3.04 -0.34 4.19
N MET A 90 3.36 -1.04 3.10
CA MET A 90 4.66 -1.64 2.86
C MET A 90 5.26 -1.06 1.59
N VAL A 91 6.51 -0.62 1.63
CA VAL A 91 7.30 -0.25 0.46
C VAL A 91 8.32 -1.36 0.22
N ILE A 92 8.45 -1.81 -1.02
CA ILE A 92 9.42 -2.81 -1.43
C ILE A 92 10.40 -2.13 -2.38
N HIS A 93 11.69 -2.28 -2.09
CA HIS A 93 12.79 -1.72 -2.86
C HIS A 93 13.43 -2.86 -3.65
N THR A 94 13.45 -2.74 -4.97
CA THR A 94 14.06 -3.73 -5.86
C THR A 94 14.77 -3.05 -7.04
N GLY A 95 15.39 -3.88 -7.86
CA GLY A 95 16.08 -3.48 -9.07
C GLY A 95 17.52 -3.05 -8.81
N CYS A 96 18.35 -3.20 -9.85
CA CYS A 96 19.77 -2.88 -9.79
C CYS A 96 20.16 -1.87 -10.89
N GLU A 97 19.78 -2.17 -12.12
CA GLU A 97 19.77 -1.24 -13.26
C GLU A 97 18.52 -0.35 -13.24
N TYR A 98 17.51 -0.70 -12.45
CA TYR A 98 16.28 0.06 -12.30
C TYR A 98 16.08 0.43 -10.84
N TYR A 99 15.64 1.65 -10.58
CA TYR A 99 15.11 2.05 -9.28
C TYR A 99 13.62 1.72 -9.24
N VAL A 100 13.27 0.64 -8.52
CA VAL A 100 11.88 0.19 -8.38
C VAL A 100 11.41 0.33 -6.94
N LEU A 101 10.30 1.07 -6.77
CA LEU A 101 9.56 1.16 -5.51
C LEU A 101 8.14 0.63 -5.71
N THR A 102 7.82 -0.48 -5.07
CA THR A 102 6.45 -1.02 -5.04
C THR A 102 5.79 -0.65 -3.72
N PHE A 103 4.67 0.06 -3.79
CA PHE A 103 3.87 0.47 -2.64
C PHE A 103 2.67 -0.45 -2.50
N ARG A 104 2.64 -1.24 -1.43
CA ARG A 104 1.50 -2.09 -1.06
C ARG A 104 0.72 -1.46 0.08
N PHE A 105 -0.52 -1.07 -0.19
CA PHE A 105 -1.46 -0.56 0.80
C PHE A 105 -2.48 -1.62 1.16
N VAL A 106 -2.68 -1.87 2.46
CA VAL A 106 -3.74 -2.75 2.96
C VAL A 106 -4.74 -1.91 3.75
N SER A 107 -6.01 -1.92 3.34
CA SER A 107 -7.06 -1.16 4.01
C SER A 107 -7.30 -1.68 5.43
N ALA A 108 -7.51 -0.78 6.39
CA ALA A 108 -7.96 -1.16 7.73
C ALA A 108 -9.40 -1.67 7.71
N ALA A 109 -10.26 -0.96 6.96
CA ALA A 109 -11.66 -1.30 6.83
C ALA A 109 -11.89 -2.45 5.86
N SER A 110 -12.87 -3.30 6.18
CA SER A 110 -13.40 -4.29 5.26
C SER A 110 -14.13 -3.63 4.10
N VAL A 111 -14.06 -4.23 2.91
CA VAL A 111 -14.68 -3.70 1.68
C VAL A 111 -15.72 -4.71 1.19
N ALA A 112 -16.98 -4.28 1.10
CA ALA A 112 -18.08 -5.13 0.66
C ALA A 112 -18.02 -5.40 -0.86
N ASP A 113 -17.64 -4.38 -1.63
CA ASP A 113 -17.77 -4.35 -3.09
C ASP A 113 -16.73 -5.20 -3.84
N SER A 114 -17.01 -5.48 -5.12
CA SER A 114 -16.09 -6.18 -6.00
C SER A 114 -14.82 -5.35 -6.23
N ILE A 115 -13.67 -6.04 -6.21
CA ILE A 115 -12.38 -5.44 -6.55
C ILE A 115 -12.21 -5.59 -8.06
N ASN A 116 -12.30 -4.48 -8.79
CA ASN A 116 -12.01 -4.42 -10.22
C ASN A 116 -10.85 -3.44 -10.48
N ALA A 117 -10.37 -3.39 -11.72
CA ALA A 117 -9.26 -2.49 -12.09
C ALA A 117 -9.58 -1.03 -11.74
N ALA A 118 -10.78 -0.54 -12.07
CA ALA A 118 -11.17 0.83 -11.76
C ALA A 118 -11.11 1.15 -10.25
N TYR A 119 -11.50 0.21 -9.39
CA TYR A 119 -11.32 0.32 -7.94
C TYR A 119 -9.83 0.38 -7.56
N ALA A 120 -9.03 -0.55 -8.08
CA ALA A 120 -7.60 -0.66 -7.78
C ALA A 120 -6.87 0.65 -8.10
N TYR A 121 -7.06 1.21 -9.30
CA TYR A 121 -6.46 2.48 -9.70
C TYR A 121 -6.87 3.63 -8.76
N ARG A 122 -8.17 3.78 -8.47
CA ARG A 122 -8.64 4.84 -7.56
C ARG A 122 -8.05 4.72 -6.15
N LYS A 123 -7.96 3.49 -5.64
CA LYS A 123 -7.37 3.23 -4.32
C LYS A 123 -5.86 3.48 -4.34
N ALA A 124 -5.13 3.04 -5.37
CA ALA A 124 -3.71 3.35 -5.54
C ALA A 124 -3.46 4.87 -5.57
N ILE A 125 -4.18 5.61 -6.42
CA ILE A 125 -4.06 7.07 -6.55
C ILE A 125 -4.31 7.76 -5.21
N SER A 126 -5.44 7.48 -4.56
CA SER A 126 -5.80 8.13 -3.28
C SER A 126 -4.83 7.79 -2.16
N SER A 127 -4.37 6.53 -2.08
CA SER A 127 -3.35 6.11 -1.11
C SER A 127 -2.02 6.82 -1.35
N MET A 128 -1.53 6.87 -2.60
CA MET A 128 -0.29 7.58 -2.95
C MET A 128 -0.40 9.09 -2.68
N GLN A 129 -1.55 9.70 -3.00
CA GLN A 129 -1.82 11.10 -2.70
C GLN A 129 -1.71 11.45 -1.22
N SER A 130 -2.03 10.51 -0.34
CA SER A 130 -1.94 10.71 1.10
C SER A 130 -0.51 10.72 1.63
N ILE A 131 0.45 10.12 0.91
CA ILE A 131 1.82 9.92 1.40
C ILE A 131 2.91 10.65 0.62
N TYR A 132 2.72 11.00 -0.67
CA TYR A 132 3.85 11.39 -1.53
C TYR A 132 4.65 12.61 -1.03
N ASN A 133 4.04 13.56 -0.30
CA ASN A 133 4.75 14.73 0.23
C ASN A 133 5.71 14.35 1.38
N ASN A 134 5.51 13.18 1.96
CA ASN A 134 6.24 12.65 3.10
C ASN A 134 7.25 11.57 2.70
N LEU A 135 7.54 11.45 1.40
CA LEU A 135 8.55 10.54 0.87
C LEU A 135 9.86 11.28 0.60
N ASP A 136 10.97 10.57 0.76
CA ASP A 136 12.32 10.98 0.34
C ASP A 136 12.79 10.01 -0.75
N VAL A 137 12.48 10.35 -2.00
CA VAL A 137 12.62 9.47 -3.17
C VAL A 137 13.31 10.20 -4.31
N ALA A 138 14.08 9.46 -5.10
CA ALA A 138 14.74 10.01 -6.29
C ALA A 138 13.79 10.20 -7.49
N THR A 139 12.63 9.51 -7.49
CA THR A 139 11.63 9.58 -8.55
C THR A 139 10.48 10.53 -8.21
N ASP A 140 9.91 11.21 -9.21
CA ASP A 140 8.76 12.09 -9.02
C ASP A 140 7.44 11.29 -8.90
N VAL A 141 7.25 10.71 -7.72
CA VAL A 141 6.04 9.96 -7.35
C VAL A 141 4.77 10.81 -7.51
N LYS A 142 4.86 12.12 -7.29
CA LYS A 142 3.72 13.02 -7.41
C LYS A 142 3.30 13.17 -8.87
N LEU A 143 4.24 13.38 -9.78
CA LEU A 143 4.01 13.41 -11.22
C LEU A 143 3.42 12.09 -11.72
N GLY A 144 4.04 10.95 -11.37
CA GLY A 144 3.53 9.64 -11.75
C GLY A 144 2.11 9.38 -11.25
N THR A 145 1.81 9.72 -9.99
CA THR A 145 0.45 9.63 -9.44
C THR A 145 -0.53 10.54 -10.20
N GLY A 146 -0.09 11.72 -10.63
CA GLY A 146 -0.88 12.63 -11.47
C GLY A 146 -1.18 12.05 -12.86
N LYS A 147 -0.19 11.43 -13.51
CA LYS A 147 -0.36 10.74 -14.80
C LYS A 147 -1.29 9.55 -14.69
N LEU A 148 -1.19 8.77 -13.61
CA LEU A 148 -2.12 7.68 -13.31
C LEU A 148 -3.57 8.19 -13.19
N ALA A 149 -3.77 9.32 -12.50
CA ALA A 149 -5.08 9.95 -12.38
C ALA A 149 -5.62 10.52 -13.70
N GLN A 150 -4.73 10.98 -14.60
CA GLN A 150 -5.11 11.39 -15.95
C GLN A 150 -5.49 10.19 -16.82
N TYR A 151 -4.72 9.10 -16.73
CA TYR A 151 -4.92 7.88 -17.49
C TYR A 151 -6.34 7.31 -17.28
N ILE A 152 -6.78 7.19 -16.02
CA ILE A 152 -8.13 6.68 -15.71
C ILE A 152 -9.26 7.56 -16.23
N LYS A 153 -9.02 8.87 -16.41
CA LYS A 153 -10.02 9.78 -16.98
C LYS A 153 -10.13 9.62 -18.49
N GLN A 154 -9.01 9.31 -19.15
CA GLN A 154 -8.93 9.12 -20.59
C GLN A 154 -9.39 7.71 -21.01
N HIS A 155 -9.21 6.70 -20.17
CA HIS A 155 -9.44 5.28 -20.48
C HIS A 155 -10.41 4.61 -19.48
N PRO A 156 -11.59 5.18 -19.19
CA PRO A 156 -12.43 4.72 -18.07
C PRO A 156 -13.00 3.29 -18.22
N GLN A 157 -13.00 2.74 -19.44
CA GLN A 157 -13.58 1.42 -19.76
C GLN A 157 -12.55 0.35 -20.13
N ASP A 158 -11.28 0.71 -20.27
CA ASP A 158 -10.21 -0.18 -20.74
C ASP A 158 -9.04 -0.18 -19.76
N LEU A 159 -9.35 -0.25 -18.46
CA LEU A 159 -8.33 -0.30 -17.42
C LEU A 159 -7.86 -1.73 -17.21
N GLN A 160 -6.57 -1.97 -17.40
CA GLN A 160 -5.93 -3.24 -17.08
C GLN A 160 -4.86 -3.02 -15.99
N LEU A 161 -4.72 -4.00 -15.11
CA LEU A 161 -3.64 -3.99 -14.12
C LEU A 161 -2.31 -4.32 -14.81
N GLY A 162 -1.22 -3.77 -14.30
CA GLY A 162 0.14 -3.96 -14.84
C GLY A 162 0.45 -3.11 -16.08
N GLU A 163 -0.46 -2.25 -16.53
CA GLU A 163 -0.17 -1.31 -17.62
C GLU A 163 0.87 -0.28 -17.17
N GLU A 164 1.81 0.02 -18.05
CA GLU A 164 2.85 1.04 -17.83
C GLU A 164 2.33 2.41 -18.28
N ILE A 165 2.18 3.33 -17.32
CA ILE A 165 1.85 4.72 -17.60
C ILE A 165 3.14 5.53 -17.53
N ASP A 166 3.64 5.92 -18.69
CA ASP A 166 4.84 6.74 -18.80
C ASP A 166 4.61 8.14 -18.20
N PHE A 167 5.53 8.56 -17.33
CA PHE A 167 5.57 9.88 -16.75
C PHE A 167 6.97 10.53 -16.83
N GLY A 168 7.89 9.90 -17.56
CA GLY A 168 9.30 10.28 -17.63
C GLY A 168 9.59 11.56 -18.40
N GLY A 169 10.90 11.84 -18.50
CA GLY A 169 11.48 12.97 -19.23
C GLY A 169 12.28 12.52 -20.44
N ASP A 170 13.08 13.43 -21.01
CA ASP A 170 13.75 13.23 -22.29
C ASP A 170 14.87 12.17 -22.26
N ASP A 171 15.48 11.91 -21.09
CA ASP A 171 16.69 11.09 -20.97
C ASP A 171 16.48 9.69 -20.34
N ILE A 172 15.81 9.59 -19.18
CA ILE A 172 15.61 8.33 -18.45
C ILE A 172 14.11 8.03 -18.34
N ARG A 173 13.73 6.83 -18.79
CA ARG A 173 12.35 6.36 -18.76
C ARG A 173 11.87 6.24 -17.32
N SER A 174 10.70 6.80 -17.05
CA SER A 174 10.02 6.65 -15.76
C SER A 174 8.56 6.31 -15.98
N TYR A 175 8.05 5.30 -15.29
CA TYR A 175 6.67 4.87 -15.45
C TYR A 175 6.08 4.34 -14.16
N VAL A 176 4.75 4.40 -14.08
CA VAL A 176 3.97 3.94 -12.94
C VAL A 176 3.01 2.84 -13.40
N THR A 177 2.81 1.84 -12.55
CA THR A 177 1.88 0.74 -12.77
C THR A 177 0.95 0.58 -11.57
N VAL A 178 -0.22 -0.02 -11.79
CA VAL A 178 -1.05 -0.60 -10.72
C VAL A 178 -1.02 -2.10 -10.91
N ASP A 179 -0.21 -2.78 -10.12
CA ASP A 179 0.21 -4.16 -10.38
C ASP A 179 -0.85 -5.17 -9.96
N LYS A 180 -1.44 -4.96 -8.78
CA LYS A 180 -2.27 -5.97 -8.13
C LYS A 180 -3.33 -5.34 -7.25
N ALA A 181 -4.49 -5.99 -7.18
CA ALA A 181 -5.48 -5.74 -6.14
C ALA A 181 -6.13 -7.05 -5.70
N GLU A 182 -6.15 -7.30 -4.39
CA GLU A 182 -6.63 -8.58 -3.85
C GLU A 182 -7.34 -8.43 -2.51
N ARG A 183 -8.24 -9.37 -2.21
CA ARG A 183 -8.81 -9.51 -0.86
C ARG A 183 -7.78 -10.16 0.05
N THR A 184 -7.69 -9.63 1.25
CA THR A 184 -6.86 -10.15 2.36
C THR A 184 -7.77 -10.62 3.50
N PRO A 185 -7.25 -11.37 4.49
CA PRO A 185 -8.03 -11.81 5.65
C PRO A 185 -8.78 -10.67 6.34
N GLY A 186 -10.00 -10.96 6.79
CA GLY A 186 -10.92 -9.96 7.35
C GLY A 186 -11.66 -9.12 6.30
N ASN A 187 -11.73 -9.63 5.06
CA ASN A 187 -12.38 -8.95 3.94
C ASN A 187 -11.83 -7.54 3.65
N ARG A 188 -10.54 -7.33 3.94
CA ARG A 188 -9.80 -6.10 3.66
C ARG A 188 -9.20 -6.17 2.26
N VAL A 189 -8.74 -5.05 1.71
CA VAL A 189 -8.19 -5.00 0.36
C VAL A 189 -6.75 -4.55 0.38
N ALA A 190 -5.89 -5.29 -0.34
CA ALA A 190 -4.54 -4.86 -0.67
C ALA A 190 -4.50 -4.34 -2.11
N VAL A 191 -3.81 -3.22 -2.33
CA VAL A 191 -3.51 -2.66 -3.65
C VAL A 191 -2.03 -2.37 -3.75
N GLU A 192 -1.42 -2.76 -4.87
CA GLU A 192 -0.02 -2.54 -5.20
C GLU A 192 0.10 -1.62 -6.40
N GLY A 193 1.02 -0.67 -6.33
CA GLY A 193 1.47 0.11 -7.48
C GLY A 193 2.96 0.37 -7.40
N SER A 194 3.62 0.36 -8.54
CA SER A 194 5.07 0.50 -8.63
C SER A 194 5.46 1.76 -9.37
N PHE A 195 6.55 2.39 -8.92
CA PHE A 195 7.21 3.50 -9.60
C PHE A 195 8.60 3.02 -10.01
N LEU A 196 8.90 3.14 -11.30
CA LEU A 196 10.11 2.63 -11.91
C LEU A 196 10.85 3.76 -12.61
N VAL A 197 12.17 3.81 -12.44
CA VAL A 197 13.07 4.69 -13.17
C VAL A 197 14.26 3.87 -13.66
N GLY A 198 14.56 3.93 -14.95
CA GLY A 198 15.74 3.29 -15.51
C GLY A 198 15.62 2.98 -17.00
N PRO A 199 16.66 2.35 -17.58
CA PRO A 199 17.89 1.90 -16.91
C PRO A 199 18.75 3.07 -16.39
N LEU A 200 19.53 2.81 -15.32
CA LEU A 200 20.45 3.74 -14.63
C LEU A 200 21.90 3.58 -15.10
#